data_AF-T1EQZ3-F1
#
_entry.id   AF-T1EQZ3-F1
#
_cell.length_a   1.000
_cell.length_b   1.000
_cell.length_c   1.000
_cell.angle_alpha   90.00
_cell.angle_beta   90.00
_cell.angle_gamma   90.00
#
_symmetry.space_group_name_H-M   'P 1'
#
loop_
_entity.id
_entity.type
_entity.pdbx_description
1 polymer ?
#
loop_
_entity_poly.entity_id
_entity_poly.type
_entity_poly.pdbx_seq_one_letter_code
_entity_poly.pdbx_strand_id
1 'polypeptide(L)'
;MDFLPLKFEKFVSFFTTIHNRFGFIMVRYRERKTNRGKTPVKVMRTAVDEVLKKNRAINAVARETGIDRMTLKRYVRKSSLSPSVGLIPNWNTRQVFNLEQEEMLAKYLLQASKMNYGLSTKTTRQFAYDMAVANNITCPSSWSMKKTAGIDWLQGFMKRRPELSLRAPEATSLARAIAFNKYNVSEFFKNLHKVRARHNFGPENIYNVDETGLTTVQKPVKVIGPSLDYDCSALKNNDYVVVKFKTKKKVIHYIDK
;
A
#
# COMPACT_ATOMS: atom_id res chain seq x y z
N MET A 1 -10.09 -58.09 6.24
CA MET A 1 -11.12 -57.55 7.16
C MET A 1 -10.92 -56.05 7.13
N ASP A 2 -11.43 -55.43 6.07
CA ASP A 2 -11.12 -54.04 5.73
C ASP A 2 -12.26 -53.15 6.22
N PHE A 3 -11.99 -52.36 7.25
CA PHE A 3 -12.90 -51.34 7.75
C PHE A 3 -12.71 -50.02 6.98
N LEU A 4 -13.83 -49.57 6.41
CA LEU A 4 -14.09 -48.36 5.64
C LEU A 4 -13.57 -47.04 6.26
N PRO A 5 -13.08 -46.09 5.42
CA PRO A 5 -13.20 -44.66 5.71
C PRO A 5 -13.91 -43.91 4.56
N LEU A 6 -15.07 -44.40 4.10
CA LEU A 6 -15.83 -43.80 2.98
C LEU A 6 -16.87 -42.74 3.39
N LYS A 7 -16.88 -42.30 4.65
CA LYS A 7 -17.88 -41.32 5.17
C LYS A 7 -17.32 -39.94 5.53
N PHE A 8 -16.01 -39.72 5.55
CA PHE A 8 -15.47 -38.39 5.87
C PHE A 8 -15.28 -37.49 4.63
N GLU A 9 -14.90 -38.06 3.48
CA GLU A 9 -14.69 -37.28 2.25
C GLU A 9 -15.98 -36.70 1.65
N LYS A 10 -17.12 -37.38 1.82
CA LYS A 10 -18.41 -36.87 1.34
C LYS A 10 -18.93 -35.67 2.15
N PHE A 11 -18.49 -35.51 3.41
CA PHE A 11 -18.90 -34.38 4.25
C PHE A 11 -18.10 -33.10 3.94
N VAL A 12 -16.81 -33.23 3.62
CA VAL A 12 -15.95 -32.10 3.22
C VAL A 12 -16.28 -31.60 1.80
N SER A 13 -16.64 -32.50 0.89
CA SER A 13 -17.14 -32.18 -0.46
C SER A 13 -18.48 -31.41 -0.43
N PHE A 14 -19.35 -31.73 0.52
CA PHE A 14 -20.65 -31.05 0.65
C PHE A 14 -20.50 -29.62 1.21
N PHE A 15 -19.59 -29.38 2.15
CA PHE A 15 -19.32 -28.04 2.69
C PHE A 15 -18.62 -27.11 1.69
N THR A 16 -17.75 -27.65 0.83
CA THR A 16 -17.09 -26.87 -0.25
C THR A 16 -18.03 -26.56 -1.42
N THR A 17 -19.08 -27.37 -1.61
CA THR A 17 -20.08 -27.15 -2.67
C THR A 17 -21.16 -26.13 -2.28
N ILE A 18 -21.52 -26.01 -1.00
CA ILE A 18 -22.59 -25.09 -0.56
C ILE A 18 -22.12 -23.63 -0.46
N HIS A 19 -20.85 -23.37 -0.15
CA HIS A 19 -20.35 -21.99 -0.05
C HIS A 19 -20.18 -21.26 -1.40
N ASN A 20 -20.33 -22.00 -2.52
CA ASN A 20 -20.18 -21.44 -3.87
C ASN A 20 -21.52 -21.13 -4.56
N ARG A 21 -22.68 -21.34 -3.93
CA ARG A 21 -23.98 -21.25 -4.63
C ARG A 21 -24.63 -19.87 -4.71
N PHE A 22 -24.21 -18.86 -3.93
CA PHE A 22 -24.77 -17.50 -4.03
C PHE A 22 -23.78 -16.38 -3.67
N GLY A 23 -22.50 -16.54 -4.02
CA GLY A 23 -21.52 -15.47 -3.92
C GLY A 23 -21.10 -15.03 -5.32
N PHE A 24 -21.59 -13.88 -5.81
CA PHE A 24 -20.98 -13.23 -6.96
C PHE A 24 -19.51 -12.94 -6.62
N ILE A 25 -18.58 -13.76 -7.09
CA ILE A 25 -17.15 -13.45 -7.04
C ILE A 25 -16.95 -12.26 -7.97
N MET A 26 -17.01 -11.05 -7.40
CA MET A 26 -16.78 -9.82 -8.14
C MET A 26 -15.33 -9.83 -8.62
N VAL A 27 -15.12 -10.02 -9.92
CA VAL A 27 -13.81 -9.95 -10.57
C VAL A 27 -13.27 -8.53 -10.37
N ARG A 28 -12.34 -8.37 -9.44
CA ARG A 28 -11.79 -7.05 -9.04
C ARG A 28 -10.87 -6.44 -10.10
N TYR A 29 -10.31 -7.27 -10.97
CA TYR A 29 -9.47 -6.84 -12.08
C TYR A 29 -10.16 -7.16 -13.41
N ARG A 30 -10.79 -6.14 -14.00
CA ARG A 30 -11.37 -6.23 -15.34
C ARG A 30 -10.47 -5.48 -16.32
N GLU A 31 -9.91 -6.21 -17.28
CA GLU A 31 -9.21 -5.58 -18.39
C GLU A 31 -10.15 -4.66 -19.16
N ARG A 32 -9.64 -3.46 -19.46
CA ARG A 32 -10.44 -2.41 -20.07
C ARG A 32 -10.60 -2.71 -21.56
N LYS A 33 -11.84 -2.99 -21.97
CA LYS A 33 -12.20 -3.22 -23.39
C LYS A 33 -12.33 -1.94 -24.22
N THR A 34 -12.51 -0.77 -23.58
CA THR A 34 -12.78 0.50 -24.28
C THR A 34 -11.56 1.41 -24.38
N ASN A 35 -11.39 2.09 -25.51
CA ASN A 35 -10.36 3.13 -25.69
C ASN A 35 -10.82 4.54 -25.27
N ARG A 36 -12.02 4.67 -24.68
CA ARG A 36 -12.56 5.97 -24.25
C ARG A 36 -11.62 6.70 -23.29
N GLY A 37 -11.37 7.99 -23.49
CA GLY A 37 -10.55 8.77 -22.57
C GLY A 37 -9.06 8.43 -22.56
N LYS A 38 -8.56 7.69 -23.56
CA LYS A 38 -7.12 7.52 -23.84
C LYS A 38 -6.56 8.64 -24.73
N THR A 39 -7.42 9.49 -25.30
CA THR A 39 -7.00 10.59 -26.17
C THR A 39 -6.09 11.56 -25.41
N PRO A 40 -4.90 11.89 -25.93
CA PRO A 40 -4.00 12.87 -25.32
C PRO A 40 -4.67 14.24 -25.23
N VAL A 41 -4.40 14.96 -24.13
CA VAL A 41 -4.98 16.28 -23.85
C VAL A 41 -4.70 17.27 -24.96
N LYS A 42 -3.49 17.23 -25.53
CA LYS A 42 -3.07 18.10 -26.63
C LYS A 42 -3.98 17.93 -27.86
N VAL A 43 -4.22 16.68 -28.26
CA VAL A 43 -5.10 16.35 -29.41
C VAL A 43 -6.54 16.79 -29.14
N MET A 44 -7.05 16.54 -27.93
CA MET A 44 -8.39 16.97 -27.55
C MET A 44 -8.54 18.50 -27.57
N ARG A 45 -7.51 19.24 -27.12
CA ARG A 45 -7.51 20.71 -27.11
C ARG A 45 -7.51 21.28 -28.52
N THR A 46 -6.66 20.74 -29.41
CA THR A 46 -6.66 21.15 -30.82
C THR A 46 -8.03 20.90 -31.47
N ALA A 47 -8.62 19.73 -31.27
CA ALA A 47 -9.94 19.41 -31.82
C ALA A 47 -11.05 20.35 -31.32
N VAL A 48 -11.04 20.70 -30.03
CA VAL A 48 -12.01 21.64 -29.44
C VAL A 48 -11.80 23.06 -30.00
N ASP A 49 -10.55 23.50 -30.12
CA ASP A 49 -10.21 24.80 -30.68
C ASP A 49 -10.62 24.92 -32.16
N GLU A 50 -10.50 23.85 -32.96
CA GLU A 50 -10.97 23.86 -34.35
C GLU A 50 -12.49 23.99 -34.47
N VAL A 51 -13.23 23.38 -33.54
CA VAL A 51 -14.69 23.53 -33.52
C VAL A 51 -15.09 24.93 -33.04
N LEU A 52 -14.47 25.45 -31.97
CA LEU A 52 -14.87 26.71 -31.35
C LEU A 52 -14.33 27.95 -32.08
N LYS A 53 -13.07 27.94 -32.50
CA LYS A 53 -12.40 29.11 -33.10
C LYS A 53 -12.52 29.14 -34.62
N LYS A 54 -12.42 27.97 -35.27
CA LYS A 54 -12.51 27.85 -36.74
C LYS A 54 -13.93 27.49 -37.23
N ASN A 55 -14.90 27.38 -36.33
CA ASN A 55 -16.31 27.06 -36.61
C ASN A 55 -16.51 25.81 -37.49
N ARG A 56 -15.64 24.79 -37.34
CA ARG A 56 -15.74 23.55 -38.10
C ARG A 56 -16.83 22.62 -37.54
N ALA A 57 -17.49 21.88 -38.43
CA ALA A 57 -18.48 20.89 -38.03
C ALA A 57 -17.85 19.78 -37.16
N ILE A 58 -18.46 19.51 -36.00
CA ILE A 58 -17.99 18.50 -35.02
C ILE A 58 -17.72 17.14 -35.67
N ASN A 59 -18.54 16.74 -36.64
CA ASN A 59 -18.41 15.46 -37.34
C ASN A 59 -17.14 15.38 -38.19
N ALA A 60 -16.75 16.47 -38.84
CA ALA A 60 -15.55 16.49 -39.67
C ALA A 60 -14.31 16.34 -38.79
N VAL A 61 -14.23 17.17 -37.75
CA VAL A 61 -13.11 17.15 -36.79
C VAL A 61 -13.02 15.79 -36.07
N ALA A 62 -14.15 15.18 -35.70
CA ALA A 62 -14.19 13.87 -35.07
C ALA A 62 -13.59 12.75 -35.97
N ARG A 63 -13.89 12.77 -37.29
CA ARG A 63 -13.33 11.79 -38.23
C ARG A 63 -11.83 11.99 -38.44
N GLU A 64 -11.38 13.23 -38.60
CA GLU A 64 -9.96 13.56 -38.82
C GLU A 64 -9.09 13.22 -37.60
N THR A 65 -9.58 13.52 -36.40
CA THR A 65 -8.83 13.30 -35.15
C THR A 65 -9.01 11.90 -34.56
N GLY A 66 -9.93 11.10 -35.11
CA GLY A 66 -10.28 9.78 -34.59
C GLY A 66 -10.96 9.81 -33.21
N ILE A 67 -11.48 10.98 -32.79
CA ILE A 67 -12.19 11.14 -31.51
C ILE A 67 -13.66 10.81 -31.71
N ASP A 68 -14.24 10.02 -30.80
CA ASP A 68 -15.68 9.76 -30.79
C ASP A 68 -16.49 11.07 -30.78
N ARG A 69 -17.47 11.18 -31.68
CA ARG A 69 -18.29 12.39 -31.89
C ARG A 69 -18.93 12.89 -30.59
N MET A 70 -19.47 11.98 -29.78
CA MET A 70 -20.17 12.34 -28.54
C MET A 70 -19.19 12.84 -27.48
N THR A 71 -17.99 12.26 -27.45
CA THR A 71 -16.89 12.72 -26.60
C THR A 71 -16.45 14.13 -26.97
N LEU A 72 -16.22 14.40 -28.26
CA LEU A 72 -15.84 15.74 -28.73
C LEU A 72 -16.94 16.77 -28.43
N LYS A 73 -18.20 16.45 -28.77
CA LYS A 73 -19.37 17.31 -28.48
C LYS A 73 -19.47 17.66 -26.99
N ARG A 74 -19.25 16.69 -26.09
CA ARG A 74 -19.25 16.90 -24.64
C ARG A 74 -18.19 17.91 -24.21
N TYR A 75 -16.95 17.80 -24.72
CA TYR A 75 -15.86 18.69 -24.36
C TYR A 75 -16.01 20.09 -24.97
N VAL A 76 -16.49 20.20 -26.21
CA VAL A 76 -16.82 21.49 -26.82
C VAL A 76 -17.84 22.25 -25.97
N ARG A 77 -18.92 21.60 -25.55
CA ARG A 77 -19.92 22.21 -24.64
C ARG A 77 -19.34 22.59 -23.28
N LYS A 78 -18.40 21.79 -22.76
CA LYS A 78 -17.73 22.06 -21.49
C LYS A 78 -16.82 23.28 -21.58
N SER A 79 -16.06 23.40 -22.67
CA SER A 79 -15.14 24.51 -22.91
C SER A 79 -15.86 25.80 -23.29
N SER A 80 -17.04 25.73 -23.93
CA SER A 80 -17.86 26.92 -24.18
C SER A 80 -18.42 27.53 -22.90
N LEU A 81 -18.76 26.70 -21.90
CA LEU A 81 -19.21 27.17 -20.58
C LEU A 81 -18.05 27.69 -19.71
N SER A 82 -16.88 27.08 -19.82
CA SER A 82 -15.72 27.40 -18.98
C SER A 82 -14.40 27.06 -19.70
N PRO A 83 -13.71 28.05 -20.28
CA PRO A 83 -12.51 27.84 -21.10
C PRO A 83 -11.31 27.20 -20.36
N SER A 84 -11.24 27.38 -19.04
CA SER A 84 -10.16 26.86 -18.17
C SER A 84 -10.29 25.36 -17.85
N VAL A 85 -11.42 24.73 -18.19
CA VAL A 85 -11.70 23.37 -17.72
C VAL A 85 -10.80 22.32 -18.37
N GLY A 86 -10.24 21.44 -17.53
CA GLY A 86 -9.47 20.28 -17.97
C GLY A 86 -10.23 19.37 -18.95
N LEU A 87 -9.60 19.11 -20.10
CA LEU A 87 -10.07 18.23 -21.18
C LEU A 87 -9.76 16.75 -20.91
N ILE A 88 -9.87 16.36 -19.64
CA ILE A 88 -9.57 15.01 -19.15
C ILE A 88 -10.84 14.45 -18.50
N PRO A 89 -11.14 13.15 -18.66
CA PRO A 89 -12.19 12.51 -17.89
C PRO A 89 -11.88 12.62 -16.39
N ASN A 90 -12.76 13.26 -15.62
CA ASN A 90 -12.66 13.22 -14.16
C ASN A 90 -13.21 11.87 -13.67
N TRP A 91 -12.32 11.00 -13.21
CA TRP A 91 -12.65 9.70 -12.63
C TRP A 91 -12.73 9.71 -11.10
N ASN A 92 -12.37 10.84 -10.45
CA ASN A 92 -12.36 11.02 -9.00
C ASN A 92 -13.68 11.58 -8.44
N THR A 93 -14.79 11.44 -9.16
CA THR A 93 -16.08 12.03 -8.76
C THR A 93 -16.69 11.44 -7.48
N ARG A 94 -16.15 10.32 -6.97
CA ARG A 94 -16.61 9.65 -5.75
C ARG A 94 -15.48 9.40 -4.74
N GLN A 95 -14.40 10.18 -4.82
CA GLN A 95 -13.34 10.09 -3.83
C GLN A 95 -13.83 10.72 -2.51
N VAL A 96 -13.72 9.98 -1.41
CA VAL A 96 -14.21 10.44 -0.09
C VAL A 96 -13.29 11.52 0.48
N PHE A 97 -11.97 11.33 0.36
CA PHE A 97 -10.98 12.28 0.82
C PHE A 97 -10.41 13.11 -0.32
N ASN A 98 -10.12 14.37 -0.04
CA ASN A 98 -9.37 15.21 -0.95
C ASN A 98 -7.86 14.84 -0.91
N LEU A 99 -7.07 15.48 -1.77
CA LEU A 99 -5.64 15.17 -1.89
C LEU A 99 -4.88 15.44 -0.58
N GLU A 100 -5.18 16.54 0.09
CA GLU A 100 -4.54 16.98 1.33
C GLU A 100 -4.82 16.03 2.50
N GLN A 101 -6.08 15.62 2.67
CA GLN A 101 -6.49 14.64 3.67
C GLN A 101 -5.82 13.28 3.44
N GLU A 102 -5.72 12.83 2.18
CA GLU A 102 -4.97 11.60 1.87
C GLU A 102 -3.48 11.75 2.18
N GLU A 103 -2.90 12.94 1.99
CA GLU A 103 -1.51 13.19 2.31
C GLU A 103 -1.26 13.17 3.81
N MET A 104 -2.13 13.82 4.59
CA MET A 104 -2.08 13.79 6.06
C MET A 104 -2.19 12.36 6.58
N LEU A 105 -3.14 11.58 6.05
CA LEU A 105 -3.32 10.18 6.40
C LEU A 105 -2.08 9.35 6.06
N ALA A 106 -1.50 9.54 4.87
CA ALA A 106 -0.29 8.83 4.47
C ALA A 106 0.92 9.17 5.37
N LYS A 107 1.12 10.45 5.69
CA LYS A 107 2.17 10.90 6.62
C LYS A 107 2.01 10.26 8.01
N TYR A 108 0.78 10.21 8.52
CA TYR A 108 0.48 9.56 9.79
C TYR A 108 0.82 8.06 9.76
N LEU A 109 0.41 7.33 8.71
CA LEU A 109 0.72 5.90 8.57
C LEU A 109 2.23 5.63 8.52
N LEU A 110 2.98 6.48 7.81
CA LEU A 110 4.45 6.40 7.76
C LEU A 110 5.08 6.64 9.13
N GLN A 111 4.61 7.66 9.85
CA GLN A 111 5.13 7.98 11.18
C GLN A 111 4.80 6.88 12.20
N ALA A 112 3.56 6.38 12.21
CA ALA A 112 3.14 5.29 13.06
C ALA A 112 3.98 4.02 12.80
N SER A 113 4.26 3.71 11.53
CA SER A 113 5.15 2.61 11.17
C SER A 113 6.57 2.80 11.68
N LYS A 114 7.14 4.02 11.62
CA LYS A 114 8.48 4.32 12.13
C LYS A 114 8.58 4.19 13.66
N MET A 115 7.47 4.45 14.36
CA MET A 115 7.38 4.34 15.83
C MET A 115 7.02 2.92 16.31
N ASN A 116 7.08 1.91 15.44
CA ASN A 116 6.66 0.52 15.73
C ASN A 116 5.16 0.35 16.07
N TYR A 117 4.31 1.33 15.73
CA TYR A 117 2.85 1.29 15.87
C TYR A 117 2.14 1.17 14.51
N GLY A 118 2.71 0.37 13.60
CA GLY A 118 2.17 0.20 12.25
C GLY A 118 0.71 -0.27 12.25
N LEU A 119 -0.12 0.36 11.42
CA LEU A 119 -1.54 0.03 11.32
C LEU A 119 -1.77 -1.06 10.27
N SER A 120 -2.58 -2.07 10.63
CA SER A 120 -3.06 -3.08 9.69
C SER A 120 -4.06 -2.50 8.68
N THR A 121 -4.39 -3.26 7.63
CA THR A 121 -5.41 -2.85 6.64
C THR A 121 -6.79 -2.65 7.26
N LYS A 122 -7.15 -3.45 8.27
CA LYS A 122 -8.42 -3.35 8.99
C LYS A 122 -8.47 -2.08 9.83
N THR A 123 -7.44 -1.85 10.64
CA THR A 123 -7.36 -0.68 11.53
C THR A 123 -7.26 0.62 10.74
N THR A 124 -6.49 0.64 9.64
CA THR A 124 -6.43 1.80 8.73
C THR A 124 -7.78 2.15 8.13
N ARG A 125 -8.60 1.14 7.78
CA ARG A 125 -9.96 1.38 7.27
C ARG A 125 -10.92 1.87 8.34
N GLN A 126 -10.77 1.42 9.59
CA GLN A 126 -11.52 1.96 10.72
C GLN A 126 -11.12 3.41 10.99
N PHE A 127 -9.82 3.68 11.06
CA PHE A 127 -9.28 5.03 11.24
C PHE A 127 -9.72 6.00 10.14
N ALA A 128 -9.79 5.55 8.88
CA ALA A 128 -10.33 6.34 7.79
C ALA A 128 -11.82 6.67 7.98
N TYR A 129 -12.61 5.74 8.50
CA TYR A 129 -14.01 6.05 8.84
C TYR A 129 -14.08 7.08 9.97
N ASP A 130 -13.31 6.88 11.04
CA ASP A 130 -13.28 7.79 12.20
C ASP A 130 -12.84 9.21 11.78
N MET A 131 -11.81 9.31 10.95
CA MET A 131 -11.35 10.57 10.36
C MET A 131 -12.45 11.23 9.54
N ALA A 132 -13.21 10.47 8.76
CA ALA A 132 -14.28 11.02 7.94
C ALA A 132 -15.46 11.53 8.78
N VAL A 133 -15.83 10.81 9.84
CA VAL A 133 -16.86 11.25 10.80
C VAL A 133 -16.39 12.50 11.54
N ALA A 134 -15.16 12.52 12.06
CA ALA A 134 -14.61 13.66 12.79
C ALA A 134 -14.52 14.94 11.94
N ASN A 135 -14.28 14.81 10.64
CA ASN A 135 -14.21 15.93 9.70
C ASN A 135 -15.55 16.22 8.98
N ASN A 136 -16.66 15.61 9.40
CA ASN A 136 -17.99 15.76 8.80
C ASN A 136 -18.04 15.49 7.27
N ILE A 137 -17.26 14.51 6.81
CA ILE A 137 -17.15 14.16 5.40
C ILE A 137 -18.24 13.16 5.02
N THR A 138 -18.96 13.45 3.93
CA THR A 138 -20.00 12.54 3.43
C THR A 138 -19.38 11.23 2.95
N CYS A 139 -19.75 10.14 3.63
CA CYS A 139 -19.27 8.80 3.32
C CYS A 139 -20.36 7.93 2.68
N PRO A 140 -19.99 6.88 1.93
CA PRO A 140 -20.95 5.87 1.49
C PRO A 140 -21.68 5.23 2.68
N SER A 141 -22.97 4.93 2.54
CA SER A 141 -23.79 4.30 3.61
C SER A 141 -23.17 3.00 4.16
N SER A 142 -22.49 2.24 3.31
CA SER A 142 -21.76 1.03 3.69
C SER A 142 -20.66 1.27 4.73
N TRP A 143 -20.04 2.46 4.75
CA TRP A 143 -19.03 2.81 5.75
C TRP A 143 -19.68 3.02 7.11
N SER A 144 -20.77 3.78 7.16
CA SER A 144 -21.50 4.07 8.40
C SER A 144 -22.11 2.81 9.02
N MET A 145 -22.68 1.93 8.19
CA MET A 145 -23.24 0.65 8.66
C MET A 145 -22.18 -0.27 9.28
N LYS A 146 -20.97 -0.31 8.70
CA LYS A 146 -19.89 -1.22 9.13
C LYS A 146 -18.86 -0.54 10.04
N LYS A 147 -19.00 0.76 10.29
CA LYS A 147 -18.02 1.64 10.96
C LYS A 147 -16.59 1.43 10.45
N THR A 148 -16.44 1.26 9.14
CA THR A 148 -15.14 1.01 8.50
C THR A 148 -15.19 1.34 7.02
N ALA A 149 -14.10 1.91 6.49
CA ALA A 149 -13.98 2.19 5.07
C ALA A 149 -14.04 0.90 4.22
N GLY A 150 -14.36 1.00 2.94
CA GLY A 150 -14.42 -0.16 2.02
C GLY A 150 -13.05 -0.73 1.68
N ILE A 151 -12.99 -2.00 1.22
CA ILE A 151 -11.75 -2.60 0.72
C ILE A 151 -11.28 -1.87 -0.55
N ASP A 152 -12.21 -1.54 -1.45
CA ASP A 152 -11.90 -0.85 -2.71
C ASP A 152 -11.37 0.56 -2.49
N TRP A 153 -11.85 1.23 -1.43
CA TRP A 153 -11.28 2.52 -1.02
C TRP A 153 -9.82 2.37 -0.62
N LEU A 154 -9.48 1.38 0.22
CA LEU A 154 -8.10 1.14 0.63
C LEU A 154 -7.21 0.82 -0.57
N GLN A 155 -7.67 -0.03 -1.49
CA GLN A 155 -6.93 -0.34 -2.71
C GLN A 155 -6.70 0.89 -3.59
N GLY A 156 -7.72 1.73 -3.75
CA GLY A 156 -7.59 3.00 -4.47
C GLY A 156 -6.63 3.97 -3.80
N PHE A 157 -6.71 4.11 -2.47
CA PHE A 157 -5.82 4.93 -1.66
C PHE A 157 -4.35 4.48 -1.81
N MET A 158 -4.08 3.18 -1.62
CA MET A 158 -2.74 2.61 -1.78
C MET A 158 -2.21 2.76 -3.22
N LYS A 159 -3.08 2.71 -4.24
CA LYS A 159 -2.68 2.95 -5.64
C LYS A 159 -2.31 4.42 -5.91
N ARG A 160 -2.99 5.35 -5.26
CA ARG A 160 -2.68 6.79 -5.35
C ARG A 160 -1.46 7.20 -4.52
N ARG A 161 -1.11 6.41 -3.51
CA ARG A 161 -0.01 6.64 -2.57
C ARG A 161 1.06 5.55 -2.68
N PRO A 162 1.86 5.53 -3.76
CA PRO A 162 2.88 4.50 -4.00
C PRO A 162 4.01 4.49 -2.95
N GLU A 163 4.13 5.55 -2.15
CA GLU A 163 5.00 5.63 -0.97
C GLU A 163 4.58 4.70 0.18
N LEU A 164 3.38 4.12 0.12
CA LEU A 164 2.86 3.17 1.09
C LEU A 164 2.90 1.74 0.54
N SER A 165 3.28 0.78 1.37
CA SER A 165 3.25 -0.65 1.05
C SER A 165 2.80 -1.50 2.23
N LEU A 166 2.28 -2.69 1.95
CA LEU A 166 1.90 -3.66 2.98
C LEU A 166 3.12 -4.53 3.34
N ARG A 167 3.57 -4.47 4.59
CA ARG A 167 4.77 -5.17 5.08
C ARG A 167 4.43 -6.11 6.22
N ALA A 168 5.16 -7.21 6.31
CA ALA A 168 5.21 -8.01 7.52
C ALA A 168 6.29 -7.38 8.40
N PRO A 169 5.95 -6.88 9.60
CA PRO A 169 6.99 -6.37 10.49
C PRO A 169 7.85 -7.53 10.99
N GLU A 170 9.08 -7.22 11.40
CA GLU A 170 9.96 -8.21 12.02
C GLU A 170 9.37 -8.64 13.36
N ALA A 171 9.47 -9.94 13.67
CA ALA A 171 8.95 -10.51 14.91
C ALA A 171 9.87 -10.14 16.10
N THR A 172 9.80 -8.87 16.49
CA THR A 172 10.52 -8.30 17.63
C THR A 172 9.53 -8.01 18.73
N SER A 173 9.81 -8.48 19.96
CA SER A 173 8.96 -8.14 21.10
C SER A 173 9.07 -6.65 21.40
N LEU A 174 7.96 -6.04 21.84
CA LEU A 174 7.94 -4.62 22.23
C LEU A 174 9.00 -4.32 23.30
N ALA A 175 9.20 -5.23 24.24
CA ALA A 175 10.25 -5.15 25.26
C ALA A 175 11.65 -5.03 24.64
N ARG A 176 11.98 -5.82 23.61
CA ARG A 176 13.26 -5.71 22.89
C ARG A 176 13.39 -4.36 22.19
N ALA A 177 12.33 -3.87 21.54
CA ALA A 177 12.35 -2.57 20.86
C ALA A 177 12.55 -1.40 21.85
N ILE A 178 11.90 -1.44 23.02
CA ILE A 178 12.03 -0.41 24.06
C ILE A 178 13.40 -0.47 24.76
N ALA A 179 13.89 -1.68 25.04
CA ALA A 179 15.20 -1.88 25.66
C ALA A 179 16.35 -1.43 24.76
N PHE A 180 16.15 -1.41 23.44
CA PHE A 180 17.11 -0.95 22.44
C PHE A 180 17.13 0.59 22.32
N ASN A 181 17.48 1.27 23.41
CA ASN A 181 17.66 2.72 23.44
C ASN A 181 19.14 3.10 23.63
N LYS A 182 19.49 4.35 23.30
CA LYS A 182 20.88 4.83 23.33
C LYS A 182 21.54 4.66 24.70
N TYR A 183 20.79 4.88 25.78
CA TYR A 183 21.31 4.77 27.14
C TYR A 183 21.68 3.31 27.46
N ASN A 184 20.72 2.39 27.33
CA ASN A 184 20.91 0.96 27.60
C ASN A 184 22.02 0.36 26.73
N VAL A 185 22.03 0.69 25.43
CA VAL A 185 23.05 0.20 24.50
C VAL A 185 24.42 0.76 24.84
N SER A 186 24.51 2.06 25.19
CA SER A 186 25.77 2.67 25.61
C SER A 186 26.30 2.06 26.90
N GLU A 187 25.44 1.83 27.88
CA GLU A 187 25.80 1.20 29.15
C GLU A 187 26.27 -0.25 28.96
N PHE A 188 25.58 -1.02 28.12
CA PHE A 188 26.00 -2.37 27.75
C PHE A 188 27.41 -2.38 27.15
N PHE A 189 27.68 -1.55 26.14
CA PHE A 189 29.00 -1.52 25.50
C PHE A 189 30.10 -0.98 26.41
N LYS A 190 29.78 -0.04 27.32
CA LYS A 190 30.71 0.40 28.37
C LYS A 190 31.09 -0.76 29.30
N ASN A 191 30.10 -1.53 29.75
CA ASN A 191 30.34 -2.68 30.63
C ASN A 191 31.12 -3.78 29.91
N LEU A 192 30.78 -4.06 28.64
CA LEU A 192 31.52 -4.99 27.80
C LEU A 192 32.98 -4.58 27.64
N HIS A 193 33.25 -3.29 27.37
CA HIS A 193 34.60 -2.78 27.27
C HIS A 193 35.38 -2.95 28.58
N LYS A 194 34.78 -2.64 29.73
CA LYS A 194 35.44 -2.79 31.04
C LYS A 194 35.85 -4.25 31.29
N VAL A 195 34.95 -5.19 31.03
CA VAL A 195 35.18 -6.62 31.22
C VAL A 195 36.24 -7.14 30.24
N ARG A 196 36.18 -6.73 28.98
CA ARG A 196 37.17 -7.09 27.96
C ARG A 196 38.56 -6.56 28.29
N ALA A 197 38.68 -5.32 28.79
CA ALA A 197 39.96 -4.74 29.19
C ALA A 197 40.57 -5.44 30.41
N ARG A 198 39.74 -5.94 31.34
CA ARG A 198 40.20 -6.62 32.56
C ARG A 198 40.74 -8.02 32.30
N HIS A 199 40.12 -8.77 31.40
CA HIS A 199 40.38 -10.20 31.22
C HIS A 199 40.99 -10.56 29.86
N ASN A 200 41.02 -9.62 28.91
CA ASN A 200 41.70 -9.73 27.61
C ASN A 200 41.37 -11.01 26.82
N PHE A 201 40.08 -11.35 26.74
CA PHE A 201 39.60 -12.55 26.04
C PHE A 201 39.98 -12.52 24.56
N GLY A 202 40.51 -13.64 24.05
CA GLY A 202 40.64 -13.89 22.62
C GLY A 202 39.29 -14.23 21.98
N PRO A 203 39.16 -14.08 20.64
CA PRO A 203 37.91 -14.36 19.92
C PRO A 203 37.35 -15.76 20.16
N GLU A 204 38.22 -16.75 20.38
CA GLU A 204 37.87 -18.15 20.64
C GLU A 204 37.07 -18.36 21.94
N ASN A 205 37.13 -17.40 22.86
CA ASN A 205 36.44 -17.45 24.15
C ASN A 205 35.16 -16.58 24.18
N ILE A 206 34.75 -16.02 23.04
CA ILE A 206 33.55 -15.19 22.92
C ILE A 206 32.45 -16.00 22.27
N TYR A 207 31.50 -16.45 23.08
CA TYR A 207 30.31 -17.17 22.60
C TYR A 207 29.12 -16.23 22.55
N ASN A 208 28.44 -16.17 21.41
CA ASN A 208 27.10 -15.58 21.38
C ASN A 208 26.15 -16.59 22.03
N VAL A 209 25.52 -16.18 23.12
CA VAL A 209 24.44 -16.96 23.75
C VAL A 209 23.14 -16.35 23.25
N ASP A 210 22.78 -16.63 22.00
CA ASP A 210 21.41 -16.34 21.54
C ASP A 210 20.48 -17.48 21.98
N GLU A 211 19.34 -17.09 22.56
CA GLU A 211 18.42 -17.99 23.26
C GLU A 211 18.05 -19.24 22.46
N THR A 212 18.04 -20.38 23.18
CA THR A 212 17.40 -21.64 22.84
C THR A 212 16.08 -21.40 22.08
N GLY A 213 15.87 -22.08 20.95
CA GLY A 213 14.85 -21.83 19.92
C GLY A 213 13.36 -21.92 20.31
N LEU A 214 12.99 -21.60 21.55
CA LEU A 214 11.63 -21.39 22.03
C LEU A 214 11.18 -19.97 21.67
N THR A 215 10.69 -19.79 20.45
CA THR A 215 10.11 -18.51 20.02
C THR A 215 8.79 -18.26 20.76
N THR A 216 8.78 -17.31 21.69
CA THR A 216 7.55 -16.82 22.34
C THR A 216 6.79 -15.80 21.49
N VAL A 217 7.36 -15.39 20.34
CA VAL A 217 6.83 -14.30 19.51
C VAL A 217 5.88 -14.84 18.44
N GLN A 218 4.64 -14.35 18.47
CA GLN A 218 3.60 -14.65 17.48
C GLN A 218 3.95 -14.06 16.10
N LYS A 219 3.48 -14.71 15.02
CA LYS A 219 3.62 -14.16 13.66
C LYS A 219 2.86 -12.83 13.58
N PRO A 220 3.53 -11.71 13.26
CA PRO A 220 2.86 -10.42 13.30
C PRO A 220 1.95 -10.22 12.09
N VAL A 221 0.88 -9.45 12.31
CA VAL A 221 -0.05 -9.06 11.24
C VAL A 221 0.64 -8.08 10.30
N LYS A 222 0.30 -8.14 9.01
CA LYS A 222 0.83 -7.19 8.04
C LYS A 222 0.31 -5.78 8.30
N VAL A 223 1.22 -4.81 8.29
CA VAL A 223 0.96 -3.39 8.53
C VAL A 223 1.29 -2.56 7.31
N ILE A 224 0.67 -1.39 7.20
CA ILE A 224 0.99 -0.39 6.18
C ILE A 224 2.19 0.42 6.68
N GLY A 225 3.21 0.54 5.82
CA GLY A 225 4.43 1.26 6.11
C GLY A 225 5.09 1.78 4.84
N PRO A 226 6.33 2.31 4.93
CA PRO A 226 7.02 2.87 3.79
C PRO A 226 7.19 1.83 2.67
N SER A 227 6.97 2.28 1.44
CA SER A 227 7.36 1.58 0.24
C SER A 227 8.87 1.72 0.08
N LEU A 228 9.60 0.76 0.64
CA LEU A 228 11.03 0.65 0.40
C LEU A 228 11.27 -0.22 -0.83
N ASP A 229 12.18 0.20 -1.71
CA ASP A 229 12.76 -0.70 -2.72
C ASP A 229 13.61 -1.81 -2.07
N TYR A 230 14.03 -1.60 -0.81
CA TYR A 230 14.86 -2.52 -0.02
C TYR A 230 14.43 -2.50 1.44
N ASP A 231 14.13 -3.65 2.06
CA ASP A 231 13.95 -3.73 3.52
C ASP A 231 15.30 -3.41 4.21
N CYS A 232 15.57 -2.13 4.46
CA CYS A 232 16.77 -1.67 5.15
C CYS A 232 16.42 -1.18 6.55
N SER A 233 16.57 -2.06 7.54
CA SER A 233 16.82 -1.67 8.93
C SER A 233 18.25 -1.14 9.04
N ALA A 234 18.52 0.00 8.39
CA ALA A 234 19.81 0.69 8.49
C ALA A 234 19.77 1.63 9.70
N LEU A 235 20.39 1.22 10.80
CA LEU A 235 20.83 2.15 11.83
C LEU A 235 22.03 2.90 11.25
N LYS A 236 21.84 4.17 10.87
CA LYS A 236 22.95 5.07 10.57
C LYS A 236 23.64 5.44 11.89
N ASN A 237 24.76 4.81 12.19
CA ASN A 237 25.81 5.35 13.05
C ASN A 237 27.09 5.50 12.21
N ASN A 238 27.87 6.54 12.47
CA ASN A 238 28.94 7.06 11.60
C ASN A 238 30.08 6.10 11.27
N ASP A 239 30.11 4.86 11.76
CA ASP A 239 31.24 3.95 11.57
C ASP A 239 30.91 2.61 10.88
N TYR A 240 29.63 2.20 10.76
CA TYR A 240 29.27 0.95 10.07
C TYR A 240 27.85 0.97 9.46
N VAL A 241 27.72 0.48 8.23
CA VAL A 241 26.42 0.23 7.58
C VAL A 241 26.20 -1.29 7.49
N VAL A 242 25.32 -1.83 8.33
CA VAL A 242 24.84 -3.20 8.16
C VAL A 242 23.67 -3.18 7.19
N VAL A 243 23.89 -3.62 5.94
CA VAL A 243 22.84 -3.75 4.93
C VAL A 243 22.45 -5.23 4.78
N LYS A 244 21.28 -5.62 5.29
CA LYS A 244 20.66 -6.90 4.92
C LYS A 244 19.92 -6.72 3.60
N PHE A 245 20.46 -7.28 2.52
CA PHE A 245 19.72 -7.37 1.25
C PHE A 245 18.85 -8.62 1.25
N LYS A 246 17.53 -8.45 1.10
CA LYS A 246 16.61 -9.56 0.79
C LYS A 246 15.93 -9.25 -0.54
N THR A 247 16.60 -9.56 -1.65
CA THR A 247 16.03 -9.40 -2.99
C THR A 247 15.11 -10.57 -3.32
N LYS A 248 14.02 -10.30 -4.06
CA LYS A 248 13.09 -11.32 -4.55
C LYS A 248 13.63 -12.14 -5.72
N LYS A 249 14.80 -11.83 -6.29
CA LYS A 249 15.41 -12.57 -7.40
C LYS A 249 16.93 -12.39 -7.40
N LYS A 250 17.64 -13.52 -7.35
CA LYS A 250 19.10 -13.74 -7.51
C LYS A 250 20.04 -13.08 -6.49
N VAL A 251 20.91 -13.92 -5.94
CA VAL A 251 22.11 -13.58 -5.16
C VAL A 251 23.24 -13.30 -6.15
N ILE A 252 23.87 -12.13 -6.05
CA ILE A 252 25.15 -11.84 -6.70
C ILE A 252 26.09 -11.40 -5.57
N HIS A 253 27.16 -12.16 -5.35
CA HIS A 253 28.22 -11.79 -4.42
C HIS A 253 29.24 -10.94 -5.18
N TYR A 254 29.52 -9.74 -4.68
CA TYR A 254 30.76 -9.02 -5.00
C TYR A 254 31.59 -8.93 -3.71
N ILE A 255 32.82 -9.42 -3.79
CA ILE A 255 33.87 -9.17 -2.82
C ILE A 255 34.79 -8.17 -3.52
N ASP A 256 34.75 -6.90 -3.10
CA ASP A 256 35.81 -5.97 -3.45
C ASP A 256 36.91 -6.07 -2.39
N LYS A 257 38.15 -6.14 -2.86
CA LYS A 257 39.39 -6.16 -2.07
C LYS A 257 39.70 -4.80 -1.47
#